data_AF-A0AAD6AHS0-F1
#
_entry.id   AF-A0AAD6AHS0-F1
#
_cell.length_a   1.000
_cell.length_b   1.000
_cell.length_c   1.000
_cell.angle_alpha   90.00
_cell.angle_beta   90.00
_cell.angle_gamma   90.00
#
_symmetry.space_group_name_H-M   'P 1'
#
loop_
_entity.id
_entity.type
_entity.pdbx_description
1 polymer ?
#
loop_
_entity_poly.entity_id
_entity_poly.type
_entity_poly.pdbx_seq_one_letter_code
_entity_poly.pdbx_strand_id
1 'polypeptide(L)'
;MSSDNTLENFFSVCKSLYKFFRKPTVAAVYTGEKLNRLLDQRWTGHLATVTVIMKSLEHIVHLLREIEDNQTSAAEVQIESTGILKAITQPSFQFIACMMYQILSLLDPPNTALQAKSTDHYTGVRLVQSALVCVEELRCDSQFDTLWEKFTKDRETIEPLAAAPPKKRGRVMSHLRDYVVDTTVGHRPEGLGEKTECKILYFSTLDSVVGEMTARFGERNNKLVEALCTLHPGSEYFLDANKVRPLLDLTGTEMKEAEFAVARQFLQEEMSQSDKNWTTQDILRRYCEPLAAMPTVLETLKLSLTFGASTATCENSFSTLKNVFSEHRRSMLHKRKACLIQIAVEKDLTTSFLNPLPLPPPTTCFFLLTSIAPY
;
A
#
# COMPACT_ATOMS: atom_id res chain seq x y z
N MET A 1 -22.84 -12.22 7.42
CA MET A 1 -21.74 -11.46 8.07
C MET A 1 -21.22 -10.50 7.02
N SER A 2 -21.00 -9.21 7.36
CA SER A 2 -20.31 -8.32 6.41
C SER A 2 -18.91 -8.89 6.15
N SER A 3 -18.46 -8.85 4.89
CA SER A 3 -17.11 -9.24 4.46
C SER A 3 -16.04 -8.60 5.35
N ASP A 4 -16.27 -7.34 5.71
CA ASP A 4 -15.33 -6.49 6.44
C ASP A 4 -15.05 -7.04 7.84
N ASN A 5 -16.09 -7.47 8.56
CA ASN A 5 -15.93 -8.05 9.89
C ASN A 5 -15.11 -9.36 9.84
N THR A 6 -15.19 -10.10 8.73
CA THR A 6 -14.43 -11.35 8.58
C THR A 6 -12.94 -11.08 8.35
N LEU A 7 -12.62 -10.08 7.51
CA LEU A 7 -11.25 -9.61 7.30
C LEU A 7 -10.64 -8.94 8.53
N GLU A 8 -11.42 -8.14 9.26
CA GLU A 8 -10.99 -7.55 10.54
C GLU A 8 -10.65 -8.62 11.57
N ASN A 9 -11.48 -9.67 11.68
CA ASN A 9 -11.20 -10.80 12.56
C ASN A 9 -9.92 -11.54 12.15
N PHE A 10 -9.67 -11.73 10.85
CA PHE A 10 -8.42 -12.31 10.36
C PHE A 10 -7.18 -11.51 10.80
N PHE A 11 -7.17 -10.19 10.59
CA PHE A 11 -6.05 -9.35 11.00
C PHE A 11 -5.95 -9.19 12.52
N SER A 12 -7.07 -9.29 13.24
CA SER A 12 -7.08 -9.34 14.71
C SER A 12 -6.35 -10.59 15.22
N VAL A 13 -6.59 -11.76 14.63
CA VAL A 13 -5.84 -13.00 14.94
C VAL A 13 -4.36 -12.83 14.62
N CYS A 14 -4.00 -12.20 13.50
CA CYS A 14 -2.61 -11.90 13.16
C CYS A 14 -1.94 -10.97 14.21
N LYS A 15 -2.67 -9.95 14.70
CA LYS A 15 -2.20 -9.06 15.79
C LYS A 15 -2.01 -9.82 17.10
N SER A 16 -2.90 -10.75 17.43
CA SER A 16 -2.78 -11.62 18.61
C SER A 16 -1.58 -12.54 18.50
N LEU A 17 -1.37 -13.19 17.35
CA LEU A 17 -0.19 -14.02 17.08
C LEU A 17 1.12 -13.23 17.25
N TYR A 18 1.17 -12.01 16.72
CA TYR A 18 2.32 -11.11 16.91
C TYR A 18 2.60 -10.80 18.39
N LYS A 19 1.56 -10.52 19.19
CA LYS A 19 1.69 -10.28 20.63
C LYS A 19 2.16 -11.53 21.37
N PHE A 20 1.64 -12.69 20.97
CA PHE A 20 1.98 -13.98 21.55
C PHE A 20 3.46 -14.31 21.35
N PHE A 21 3.99 -14.14 20.14
CA PHE A 21 5.42 -14.36 19.85
C PHE A 21 6.37 -13.37 20.53
N ARG A 22 5.85 -12.25 21.04
CA ARG A 22 6.64 -11.31 21.85
C ARG A 22 6.67 -11.65 23.33
N LYS A 23 5.89 -12.62 23.81
CA LYS A 23 5.97 -13.08 25.19
C LYS A 23 7.36 -13.71 25.42
N PRO A 24 8.08 -13.38 26.52
CA PRO A 24 9.45 -13.85 26.73
C PRO A 24 9.62 -15.37 26.66
N THR A 25 8.64 -16.11 27.16
CA THR A 25 8.62 -17.58 27.14
C THR A 25 8.53 -18.15 25.73
N VAL A 26 7.74 -17.52 24.86
CA VAL A 26 7.52 -17.97 23.48
C VAL A 26 8.66 -17.49 22.57
N ALA A 27 9.13 -16.26 22.77
CA ALA A 27 10.25 -15.68 22.02
C ALA A 27 11.56 -16.46 22.21
N ALA A 28 11.73 -17.15 23.35
CA ALA A 28 12.88 -18.00 23.61
C ALA A 28 12.85 -19.32 22.81
N VAL A 29 11.66 -19.81 22.45
CA VAL A 29 11.46 -21.08 21.74
C VAL A 29 11.27 -20.86 20.23
N TYR A 30 10.75 -19.71 19.84
CA TYR A 30 10.46 -19.39 18.43
C TYR A 30 11.74 -19.13 17.60
N THR A 31 11.99 -20.00 16.62
CA THR A 31 13.13 -19.91 15.69
C THR A 31 12.76 -19.41 14.28
N GLY A 32 11.50 -19.06 14.05
CA GLY A 32 10.98 -18.66 12.74
C GLY A 32 11.17 -17.19 12.36
N GLU A 33 10.63 -16.81 11.19
CA GLU A 33 10.67 -15.43 10.71
C GLU A 33 9.85 -14.47 11.59
N LYS A 34 10.40 -13.29 11.88
CA LYS A 34 9.74 -12.33 12.77
C LYS A 34 8.49 -11.74 12.13
N LEU A 35 7.35 -11.89 12.79
CA LEU A 35 6.14 -11.16 12.48
C LEU A 35 6.30 -9.67 12.78
N ASN A 36 5.91 -8.83 11.81
CA ASN A 36 5.90 -7.39 11.97
C ASN A 36 4.65 -6.92 12.73
N ARG A 37 4.79 -5.78 13.42
CA ARG A 37 3.63 -5.10 14.00
C ARG A 37 2.74 -4.58 12.88
N LEU A 38 1.50 -5.05 12.85
CA LEU A 38 0.49 -4.52 11.95
C LEU A 38 0.13 -3.08 12.36
N LEU A 39 0.23 -2.17 11.40
CA LEU A 39 -0.21 -0.79 11.49
C LEU A 39 -1.33 -0.61 10.48
N ASP A 40 -2.48 -0.11 10.93
CA ASP A 40 -3.71 -0.05 10.11
C ASP A 40 -3.52 0.79 8.83
N GLN A 41 -2.55 1.70 8.83
CA GLN A 41 -2.26 2.62 7.72
C GLN A 41 -1.25 2.09 6.69
N ARG A 42 -0.67 0.90 6.88
CA ARG A 42 0.48 0.44 6.06
C ARG A 42 0.28 -0.96 5.49
N TRP A 43 -0.22 -1.03 4.26
CA TRP A 43 -0.45 -2.29 3.55
C TRP A 43 0.81 -3.14 3.35
N THR A 44 2.00 -2.54 3.26
CA THR A 44 3.28 -3.27 3.22
C THR A 44 3.50 -4.13 4.47
N GLY A 45 3.08 -3.62 5.64
CA GLY A 45 3.09 -4.37 6.89
C GLY A 45 2.13 -5.55 6.85
N HIS A 46 0.92 -5.35 6.30
CA HIS A 46 -0.05 -6.41 6.11
C HIS A 46 0.47 -7.50 5.17
N LEU A 47 1.04 -7.13 4.02
CA LEU A 47 1.64 -8.08 3.07
C LEU A 47 2.79 -8.87 3.70
N ALA A 48 3.69 -8.20 4.41
CA ALA A 48 4.80 -8.87 5.10
C ALA A 48 4.30 -9.89 6.13
N THR A 49 3.31 -9.51 6.95
CA THR A 49 2.70 -10.41 7.93
C THR A 49 2.03 -11.61 7.27
N VAL A 50 1.22 -11.40 6.23
CA VAL A 50 0.55 -12.50 5.51
C VAL A 50 1.57 -13.42 4.85
N THR A 51 2.63 -12.86 4.26
CA THR A 51 3.72 -13.64 3.64
C THR A 51 4.41 -14.55 4.66
N VAL A 52 4.74 -14.03 5.84
CA VAL A 52 5.35 -14.82 6.92
C VAL A 52 4.39 -15.93 7.36
N ILE A 53 3.11 -15.62 7.56
CA ILE A 53 2.10 -16.61 7.95
C ILE A 53 1.99 -17.72 6.91
N MET A 54 1.95 -17.39 5.62
CA MET A 54 1.87 -18.41 4.56
C MET A 54 3.12 -19.30 4.50
N LYS A 55 4.31 -18.71 4.60
CA LYS A 55 5.58 -19.48 4.53
C LYS A 55 5.86 -20.33 5.76
N SER A 56 5.46 -19.86 6.93
CA SER A 56 5.79 -20.49 8.21
C SER A 56 4.60 -21.14 8.91
N LEU A 57 3.48 -21.33 8.21
CA LEU A 57 2.24 -21.84 8.80
C LEU A 57 2.44 -23.16 9.56
N GLU A 58 3.12 -24.12 8.94
CA GLU A 58 3.40 -25.44 9.54
C GLU A 58 4.24 -25.31 10.81
N HIS A 59 5.33 -24.52 10.76
CA HIS A 59 6.18 -24.25 11.91
C HIS A 59 5.42 -23.55 13.04
N ILE A 60 4.55 -22.58 12.72
CA ILE A 60 3.70 -21.88 13.69
C ILE A 60 2.75 -22.88 14.36
N VAL A 61 2.09 -23.74 13.58
CA VAL A 61 1.17 -24.77 14.11
C VAL A 61 1.91 -25.75 15.00
N HIS A 62 3.08 -26.23 14.60
CA HIS A 62 3.89 -27.15 15.40
C HIS A 62 4.28 -26.54 16.75
N LEU A 63 4.80 -25.32 16.74
CA LEU A 63 5.18 -24.59 17.96
C LEU A 63 3.98 -24.35 18.89
N LEU A 64 2.81 -24.01 18.34
CA LEU A 64 1.60 -23.83 19.16
C LEU A 64 1.14 -25.14 19.80
N ARG A 65 1.27 -26.28 19.11
CA ARG A 65 1.00 -27.62 19.67
C ARG A 65 2.01 -28.00 20.76
N GLU A 66 3.30 -27.76 20.53
CA GLU A 66 4.34 -28.00 21.55
C GLU A 66 4.09 -27.19 22.83
N ILE A 67 3.64 -25.95 22.71
CA ILE A 67 3.31 -25.10 23.87
C ILE A 67 2.05 -25.60 24.59
N GLU A 68 1.07 -26.15 23.87
CA GLU A 68 -0.14 -26.76 24.44
C GLU A 68 0.19 -28.03 25.23
N ASP A 69 1.08 -28.88 24.72
CA ASP A 69 1.48 -30.13 25.37
C ASP A 69 2.47 -29.93 26.53
N ASN A 70 3.19 -28.79 26.55
CA ASN A 70 4.16 -28.47 27.59
C ASN A 70 3.49 -28.04 28.90
N GLN A 71 3.47 -28.95 29.88
CA GLN A 71 2.92 -28.73 31.24
C GLN A 71 3.67 -27.67 32.07
N THR A 72 4.84 -27.23 31.65
CA THR A 72 5.67 -26.21 32.33
C THR A 72 5.30 -24.77 31.97
N SER A 73 4.49 -24.57 30.93
CA SER A 73 4.02 -23.24 30.52
C SER A 73 2.91 -22.73 31.46
N ALA A 74 2.87 -21.42 31.72
CA ALA A 74 1.80 -20.82 32.50
C ALA A 74 0.43 -21.10 31.83
N ALA A 75 -0.60 -21.42 32.64
CA ALA A 75 -1.93 -21.78 32.13
C ALA A 75 -2.52 -20.72 31.18
N GLU A 76 -2.22 -19.44 31.40
CA GLU A 76 -2.64 -18.34 30.51
C GLU A 76 -2.02 -18.44 29.11
N VAL A 77 -0.74 -18.83 29.01
CA VAL A 77 -0.02 -19.02 27.74
C VAL A 77 -0.56 -20.22 26.99
N GLN A 78 -0.91 -21.31 27.70
CA GLN A 78 -1.52 -22.49 27.11
C GLN A 78 -2.91 -22.17 26.54
N ILE A 79 -3.78 -21.50 27.30
CA ILE A 79 -5.12 -21.13 26.84
C ILE A 79 -5.06 -20.21 25.61
N GLU A 80 -4.16 -19.23 25.60
CA GLU A 80 -3.97 -18.35 24.45
C GLU A 80 -3.42 -19.12 23.25
N SER A 81 -2.47 -20.05 23.45
CA SER A 81 -1.94 -20.94 22.40
C SER A 81 -3.05 -21.77 21.76
N THR A 82 -3.88 -22.46 22.56
CA THR A 82 -5.02 -23.25 22.08
C THR A 82 -6.03 -22.39 21.32
N GLY A 83 -6.29 -21.17 21.79
CA GLY A 83 -7.18 -20.21 21.12
C GLY A 83 -6.66 -19.77 19.76
N ILE A 84 -5.38 -19.41 19.67
CA ILE A 84 -4.71 -19.00 18.43
C ILE A 84 -4.58 -20.17 17.47
N LEU A 85 -4.20 -21.36 17.96
CA LEU A 85 -4.12 -22.58 17.17
C LEU A 85 -5.47 -22.86 16.50
N LYS A 86 -6.55 -22.91 17.28
CA LYS A 86 -7.90 -23.12 16.76
C LYS A 86 -8.34 -22.04 15.76
N ALA A 87 -7.85 -20.82 15.86
CA ALA A 87 -8.15 -19.75 14.90
C ALA A 87 -7.36 -19.93 13.59
N ILE A 88 -6.07 -20.23 13.66
CA ILE A 88 -5.18 -20.35 12.49
C ILE A 88 -5.44 -21.65 11.70
N THR A 89 -5.87 -22.73 12.36
CA THR A 89 -6.25 -23.98 11.68
C THR A 89 -7.65 -23.94 11.06
N GLN A 90 -8.42 -22.85 11.23
CA GLN A 90 -9.71 -22.74 10.56
C GLN A 90 -9.52 -22.59 9.04
N PRO A 91 -10.28 -23.35 8.22
CA PRO A 91 -10.16 -23.26 6.77
C PRO A 91 -10.41 -21.85 6.24
N SER A 92 -11.37 -21.14 6.84
CA SER A 92 -11.67 -19.74 6.50
C SER A 92 -10.47 -18.82 6.74
N PHE A 93 -9.68 -19.03 7.80
CA PHE A 93 -8.50 -18.21 8.10
C PHE A 93 -7.42 -18.42 7.04
N GLN A 94 -7.14 -19.68 6.70
CA GLN A 94 -6.14 -20.05 5.70
C GLN A 94 -6.53 -19.56 4.30
N PHE A 95 -7.81 -19.72 3.91
CA PHE A 95 -8.33 -19.19 2.65
C PHE A 95 -8.17 -17.66 2.58
N ILE A 96 -8.50 -16.94 3.65
CA ILE A 96 -8.32 -15.48 3.71
C ILE A 96 -6.85 -15.10 3.60
N ALA A 97 -5.93 -15.85 4.20
CA ALA A 97 -4.50 -15.60 4.06
C ALA A 97 -4.05 -15.70 2.59
N CYS A 98 -4.44 -16.78 1.88
CA CYS A 98 -4.14 -16.97 0.46
C CYS A 98 -4.73 -15.84 -0.41
N MET A 99 -6.00 -15.49 -0.18
CA MET A 99 -6.69 -14.41 -0.88
C MET A 99 -6.00 -13.06 -0.66
N MET A 100 -5.72 -12.70 0.60
CA MET A 100 -5.09 -11.43 0.93
C MET A 100 -3.67 -11.35 0.40
N TYR A 101 -2.93 -12.45 0.40
CA TYR A 101 -1.61 -12.49 -0.22
C TYR A 101 -1.67 -12.19 -1.71
N GLN A 102 -2.58 -12.84 -2.45
CA GLN A 102 -2.75 -12.62 -3.88
C GLN A 102 -3.08 -11.15 -4.18
N ILE A 103 -4.05 -10.57 -3.47
CA ILE A 103 -4.47 -9.18 -3.68
C ILE A 103 -3.35 -8.20 -3.29
N LEU A 104 -2.80 -8.32 -2.09
CA LEU A 104 -1.77 -7.38 -1.60
C LEU A 104 -0.48 -7.45 -2.41
N SER A 105 -0.14 -8.62 -2.99
CA SER A 105 1.04 -8.75 -3.85
C SER A 105 0.89 -7.99 -5.16
N LEU A 106 -0.32 -7.86 -5.71
CA LEU A 106 -0.58 -7.03 -6.89
C LEU A 106 -0.49 -5.52 -6.58
N LEU A 107 -0.74 -5.13 -5.33
CA LEU A 107 -0.68 -3.74 -4.88
C LEU A 107 0.73 -3.30 -4.44
N ASP A 108 1.67 -4.24 -4.28
CA ASP A 108 3.03 -3.92 -3.82
C ASP A 108 3.88 -3.15 -4.85
N PRO A 109 3.87 -3.47 -6.16
CA PRO A 109 4.59 -2.70 -7.16
C PRO A 109 4.20 -1.22 -7.24
N PRO A 110 2.90 -0.84 -7.38
CA PRO A 110 2.53 0.58 -7.40
C PRO A 110 2.84 1.26 -6.06
N ASN A 111 2.66 0.57 -4.93
CA ASN A 111 3.02 1.12 -3.63
C ASN A 111 4.52 1.42 -3.53
N THR A 112 5.38 0.50 -3.97
CA THR A 112 6.84 0.67 -3.98
C THR A 112 7.25 1.82 -4.90
N ALA A 113 6.63 1.92 -6.09
CA ALA A 113 6.88 3.02 -7.01
C ALA A 113 6.48 4.36 -6.39
N LEU A 114 5.27 4.50 -5.86
CA LEU A 114 4.80 5.76 -5.25
C LEU A 114 5.61 6.19 -4.01
N GLN A 115 6.22 5.23 -3.31
CA GLN A 115 7.07 5.51 -2.14
C GLN A 115 8.54 5.75 -2.49
N ALA A 116 8.98 5.51 -3.73
CA ALA A 116 10.38 5.68 -4.10
C ALA A 116 10.79 7.16 -4.06
N LYS A 117 12.07 7.41 -3.77
CA LYS A 117 12.61 8.78 -3.59
C LYS A 117 12.58 9.61 -4.89
N SER A 118 12.67 8.93 -6.02
CA SER A 118 12.68 9.52 -7.36
C SER A 118 11.74 8.72 -8.25
N THR A 119 10.46 9.08 -8.21
CA THR A 119 9.45 8.46 -9.07
C THR A 119 8.78 9.54 -9.90
N ASP A 120 8.78 9.31 -11.20
CA ASP A 120 7.99 10.09 -12.13
C ASP A 120 6.49 9.78 -11.94
N HIS A 121 5.69 10.84 -11.84
CA HIS A 121 4.26 10.74 -11.57
C HIS A 121 3.54 9.95 -12.67
N TYR A 122 3.94 10.12 -13.93
CA TYR A 122 3.37 9.39 -15.06
C TYR A 122 3.57 7.87 -14.90
N THR A 123 4.78 7.45 -14.57
CA THR A 123 5.10 6.04 -14.31
C THR A 123 4.32 5.48 -13.12
N GLY A 124 4.21 6.24 -12.02
CA GLY A 124 3.46 5.83 -10.83
C GLY A 124 1.98 5.60 -11.11
N VAL A 125 1.34 6.52 -11.84
CA VAL A 125 -0.09 6.43 -12.20
C VAL A 125 -0.35 5.26 -13.13
N ARG A 126 0.51 5.04 -14.14
CA ARG A 126 0.40 3.88 -15.02
C ARG A 126 0.50 2.56 -14.27
N LEU A 127 1.40 2.46 -13.29
CA LEU A 127 1.51 1.26 -12.46
C LEU A 127 0.24 1.02 -11.62
N VAL A 128 -0.37 2.09 -11.09
CA VAL A 128 -1.65 1.98 -10.37
C VAL A 128 -2.76 1.50 -11.29
N GLN A 129 -2.85 2.05 -12.51
CA GLN A 129 -3.83 1.61 -13.53
C GLN A 129 -3.61 0.16 -13.94
N SER A 130 -2.36 -0.25 -14.20
CA SER A 130 -2.04 -1.65 -14.50
C SER A 130 -2.41 -2.58 -13.34
N ALA A 131 -2.12 -2.19 -12.10
CA ALA A 131 -2.50 -2.98 -10.93
C ALA A 131 -4.02 -3.09 -10.78
N LEU A 132 -4.78 -2.03 -11.08
CA LEU A 132 -6.24 -2.06 -11.08
C LEU A 132 -6.77 -3.11 -12.07
N VAL A 133 -6.27 -3.10 -13.30
CA VAL A 133 -6.64 -4.09 -14.33
C VAL A 133 -6.33 -5.52 -13.85
N CYS A 134 -5.14 -5.74 -13.28
CA CYS A 134 -4.80 -7.06 -12.74
C CYS A 134 -5.76 -7.51 -11.63
N VAL A 135 -6.21 -6.60 -10.76
CA VAL A 135 -7.18 -6.93 -9.69
C VAL A 135 -8.58 -7.17 -10.28
N GLU A 136 -8.98 -6.47 -11.33
CA GLU A 136 -10.24 -6.71 -12.04
C GLU A 136 -10.25 -8.09 -12.72
N GLU A 137 -9.11 -8.50 -13.30
CA GLU A 137 -8.96 -9.84 -13.91
C GLU A 137 -9.08 -10.98 -12.89
N LEU A 138 -8.77 -10.73 -11.61
CA LEU A 138 -9.02 -11.69 -10.54
C LEU A 138 -10.52 -11.96 -10.34
N ARG A 139 -11.38 -11.04 -10.76
CA ARG A 139 -12.84 -11.16 -10.61
C ARG A 139 -13.44 -12.07 -11.69
N CYS A 140 -13.02 -13.33 -11.69
CA CYS A 140 -13.67 -14.36 -12.50
C CYS A 140 -13.65 -15.72 -11.80
N ASP A 141 -14.57 -16.59 -12.21
CA ASP A 141 -14.76 -17.90 -11.61
C ASP A 141 -13.53 -18.81 -11.76
N SER A 142 -12.82 -18.72 -12.88
CA SER A 142 -11.60 -19.51 -13.12
C SER A 142 -10.46 -19.16 -12.17
N GLN A 143 -10.27 -17.87 -11.88
CA GLN A 143 -9.24 -17.42 -10.92
C GLN A 143 -9.60 -17.83 -9.50
N PHE A 144 -10.89 -17.73 -9.14
CA PHE A 144 -11.38 -18.25 -7.86
C PHE A 144 -11.13 -19.75 -7.73
N ASP A 145 -11.47 -20.56 -8.74
CA ASP A 145 -11.26 -22.00 -8.71
C ASP A 145 -9.77 -22.35 -8.63
N THR A 146 -8.90 -21.61 -9.32
CA THR A 146 -7.44 -21.77 -9.23
C THR A 146 -6.93 -21.49 -7.81
N LEU A 147 -7.42 -20.43 -7.17
CA LEU A 147 -7.07 -20.10 -5.79
C LEU A 147 -7.59 -21.18 -4.82
N TRP A 148 -8.82 -21.66 -5.05
CA TRP A 148 -9.44 -22.71 -4.26
C TRP A 148 -8.68 -24.02 -4.34
N GLU A 149 -8.22 -24.41 -5.53
CA GLU A 149 -7.40 -25.62 -5.73
C GLU A 149 -6.06 -25.53 -5.00
N LYS A 150 -5.37 -24.38 -5.10
CA LYS A 150 -4.12 -24.13 -4.35
C LYS A 150 -4.36 -24.26 -2.84
N PHE A 151 -5.40 -23.60 -2.36
CA PHE A 151 -5.82 -23.67 -0.96
C PHE A 151 -6.12 -25.11 -0.51
N THR A 152 -6.82 -25.91 -1.32
CA THR A 152 -7.10 -27.30 -0.96
C THR A 152 -5.84 -28.16 -0.90
N LYS A 153 -4.88 -27.96 -1.81
CA LYS A 153 -3.60 -28.68 -1.82
C LYS A 153 -2.74 -28.34 -0.61
N ASP A 154 -2.60 -27.05 -0.30
CA ASP A 154 -1.83 -26.57 0.85
C ASP A 154 -2.44 -27.00 2.19
N ARG A 155 -3.74 -27.30 2.21
CA ARG A 155 -4.43 -27.83 3.38
C ARG A 155 -4.18 -29.33 3.58
N GLU A 156 -4.06 -30.10 2.50
CA GLU A 156 -3.80 -31.55 2.58
C GLU A 156 -2.43 -31.87 3.18
N THR A 157 -1.44 -30.97 3.04
CA THR A 157 -0.11 -31.10 3.63
C THR A 157 -0.08 -30.81 5.13
N ILE A 158 -1.04 -30.06 5.66
CA ILE A 158 -1.10 -29.70 7.09
C ILE A 158 -1.87 -30.80 7.83
N GLU A 159 -1.19 -31.49 8.74
CA GLU A 159 -1.82 -32.54 9.57
C GLU A 159 -3.15 -32.07 10.20
N PRO A 160 -4.26 -32.78 9.97
CA PRO A 160 -5.54 -32.39 10.53
C PRO A 160 -5.48 -32.42 12.05
N LEU A 161 -5.92 -31.33 12.70
CA LEU A 161 -6.29 -31.39 14.11
C LEU A 161 -7.42 -32.42 14.26
N ALA A 162 -7.39 -33.25 15.30
CA ALA A 162 -8.47 -34.17 15.64
C ALA A 162 -9.82 -33.45 15.53
N ALA A 163 -10.75 -34.05 14.76
CA ALA A 163 -11.99 -33.40 14.36
C ALA A 163 -12.68 -32.72 15.55
N ALA A 164 -12.75 -31.39 15.50
CA ALA A 164 -13.45 -30.63 16.52
C ALA A 164 -14.90 -31.16 16.61
N PRO A 165 -15.44 -31.37 17.83
CA PRO A 165 -16.80 -31.86 17.99
C PRO A 165 -17.76 -30.95 17.22
N PRO A 166 -18.77 -31.51 16.52
CA PRO A 166 -19.67 -30.72 15.69
C PRO A 166 -20.25 -29.58 16.52
N LYS A 167 -20.04 -28.34 16.06
CA LYS A 167 -20.64 -27.15 16.68
C LYS A 167 -22.13 -27.44 16.86
N LYS A 168 -22.62 -27.40 18.11
CA LYS A 168 -24.06 -27.53 18.41
C LYS A 168 -24.81 -26.56 17.48
N ARG A 169 -25.59 -27.11 16.56
CA ARG A 169 -26.42 -26.32 15.64
C ARG A 169 -27.33 -25.45 16.51
N GLY A 170 -27.27 -24.13 16.32
CA GLY A 170 -28.23 -23.22 16.93
C GLY A 170 -29.63 -23.66 16.50
N ARG A 171 -30.50 -23.96 17.48
CA ARG A 171 -31.84 -24.44 17.20
C ARG A 171 -32.61 -23.29 16.54
N VAL A 172 -32.98 -23.45 15.27
CA VAL A 172 -33.84 -22.49 14.58
C VAL A 172 -35.20 -22.53 15.25
N MET A 173 -35.61 -21.41 15.84
CA MET A 173 -36.95 -21.21 16.38
C MET A 173 -37.90 -21.08 15.18
N SER A 174 -38.53 -22.18 14.77
CA SER A 174 -39.34 -22.24 13.52
C SER A 174 -40.44 -21.19 13.44
N HIS A 175 -40.95 -20.72 14.59
CA HIS A 175 -42.03 -19.74 14.70
C HIS A 175 -41.62 -18.29 14.39
N LEU A 176 -40.31 -18.00 14.25
CA LEU A 176 -39.80 -16.65 13.94
C LEU A 176 -39.46 -16.46 12.46
N ARG A 177 -39.75 -17.45 11.60
CA ARG A 177 -39.46 -17.37 10.16
C ARG A 177 -40.31 -16.34 9.41
N ASP A 178 -41.51 -16.05 9.92
CA ASP A 178 -42.49 -15.15 9.29
C ASP A 178 -42.42 -13.70 9.82
N TYR A 179 -41.47 -13.39 10.70
CA TYR A 179 -41.30 -12.06 11.28
C TYR A 179 -40.14 -11.31 10.61
N VAL A 180 -40.35 -10.02 10.34
CA VAL A 180 -39.28 -9.12 9.93
C VAL A 180 -38.38 -8.88 11.13
N VAL A 181 -37.09 -9.23 11.00
CA VAL A 181 -36.12 -9.06 12.08
C VAL A 181 -35.18 -7.92 11.72
N ASP A 182 -35.16 -6.87 12.54
CA ASP A 182 -34.30 -5.68 12.35
C ASP A 182 -32.80 -5.94 12.64
N THR A 183 -32.46 -7.12 13.18
CA THR A 183 -31.08 -7.53 13.51
C THR A 183 -30.80 -8.96 13.05
N THR A 184 -29.54 -9.27 12.71
CA THR A 184 -29.17 -10.59 12.18
C THR A 184 -29.32 -11.68 13.26
N VAL A 185 -30.21 -12.64 13.04
CA VAL A 185 -30.49 -13.78 13.95
C VAL A 185 -29.38 -14.85 14.02
N GLY A 186 -28.15 -14.54 13.61
CA GLY A 186 -27.05 -15.52 13.53
C GLY A 186 -27.35 -16.70 12.61
N HIS A 187 -28.34 -16.55 11.72
CA HIS A 187 -28.77 -17.56 10.78
C HIS A 187 -27.67 -17.76 9.74
N ARG A 188 -27.05 -18.94 9.69
CA ARG A 188 -26.37 -19.41 8.49
C ARG A 188 -27.45 -19.87 7.52
N PRO A 189 -27.46 -19.46 6.24
CA PRO A 189 -28.30 -20.13 5.26
C PRO A 189 -27.94 -21.62 5.29
N GLU A 190 -28.91 -22.47 5.59
CA GLU A 190 -28.72 -23.92 5.57
C GLU A 190 -28.31 -24.32 4.15
N GLY A 191 -27.09 -24.84 3.96
CA GLY A 191 -26.69 -25.51 2.72
C GLY A 191 -25.79 -24.74 1.75
N LEU A 192 -25.30 -23.54 2.08
CA LEU A 192 -24.21 -22.95 1.29
C LEU A 192 -22.91 -23.70 1.60
N GLY A 193 -22.31 -24.34 0.60
CA GLY A 193 -21.03 -25.02 0.77
C GLY A 193 -19.93 -24.05 1.22
N GLU A 194 -18.94 -24.53 1.97
CA GLU A 194 -17.78 -23.75 2.43
C GLU A 194 -17.11 -22.99 1.27
N LYS A 195 -17.06 -23.63 0.09
CA LYS A 195 -16.61 -23.04 -1.17
C LYS A 195 -17.43 -21.81 -1.57
N THR A 196 -18.75 -21.86 -1.44
CA THR A 196 -19.65 -20.76 -1.82
C THR A 196 -19.53 -19.57 -0.87
N GLU A 197 -19.38 -19.82 0.45
CA GLU A 197 -19.13 -18.74 1.42
C GLU A 197 -17.80 -18.02 1.12
N CYS A 198 -16.75 -18.80 0.84
CA CYS A 198 -15.44 -18.26 0.46
C CYS A 198 -15.49 -17.50 -0.87
N LYS A 199 -16.29 -17.98 -1.84
CA LYS A 199 -16.52 -17.31 -3.13
C LYS A 199 -17.20 -15.95 -2.97
N ILE A 200 -18.22 -15.86 -2.12
CA ILE A 200 -18.89 -14.59 -1.81
C ILE A 200 -17.91 -13.61 -1.15
N LEU A 201 -17.13 -14.08 -0.16
CA LEU A 201 -16.13 -13.26 0.51
C LEU A 201 -15.07 -12.76 -0.47
N TYR A 202 -14.59 -13.64 -1.36
CA TYR A 202 -13.59 -13.32 -2.37
C TYR A 202 -14.04 -12.19 -3.28
N PHE A 203 -15.19 -12.34 -3.92
CA PHE A 203 -15.71 -11.34 -4.85
C PHE A 203 -16.10 -10.04 -4.15
N SER A 204 -16.67 -10.10 -2.95
CA SER A 204 -16.97 -8.91 -2.16
C SER A 204 -15.71 -8.12 -1.81
N THR A 205 -14.61 -8.82 -1.48
CA THR A 205 -13.33 -8.17 -1.16
C THR A 205 -12.72 -7.51 -2.38
N LEU A 206 -12.73 -8.21 -3.54
CA LEU A 206 -12.25 -7.65 -4.80
C LEU A 206 -13.06 -6.41 -5.20
N ASP A 207 -14.39 -6.45 -5.09
CA ASP A 207 -15.26 -5.31 -5.40
C ASP A 207 -14.94 -4.09 -4.54
N SER A 208 -14.71 -4.29 -3.24
CA SER A 208 -14.31 -3.20 -2.34
C SER A 208 -12.94 -2.62 -2.72
N VAL A 209 -11.96 -3.47 -3.07
CA VAL A 209 -10.62 -3.00 -3.48
C VAL A 209 -10.69 -2.23 -4.80
N VAL A 210 -11.35 -2.78 -5.82
CA VAL A 210 -11.55 -2.12 -7.12
C VAL A 210 -12.33 -0.82 -6.93
N GLY A 211 -13.39 -0.82 -6.11
CA GLY A 211 -14.18 0.36 -5.79
C GLY A 211 -13.35 1.48 -5.16
N GLU A 212 -12.54 1.16 -4.15
CA GLU A 212 -11.66 2.14 -3.49
C GLU A 212 -10.55 2.64 -4.43
N MET A 213 -9.92 1.76 -5.21
CA MET A 213 -8.90 2.16 -6.18
C MET A 213 -9.49 3.08 -7.26
N THR A 214 -10.66 2.74 -7.79
CA THR A 214 -11.36 3.55 -8.80
C THR A 214 -11.84 4.87 -8.22
N ALA A 215 -12.33 4.89 -6.97
CA ALA A 215 -12.74 6.14 -6.32
C ALA A 215 -11.55 7.08 -6.10
N ARG A 216 -10.36 6.55 -5.76
CA ARG A 216 -9.15 7.35 -5.48
C ARG A 216 -8.42 7.79 -6.74
N PHE A 217 -8.29 6.90 -7.73
CA PHE A 217 -7.46 7.12 -8.92
C PHE A 217 -8.25 7.23 -10.23
N GLY A 218 -9.58 7.19 -10.17
CA GLY A 218 -10.44 7.26 -11.36
C GLY A 218 -10.49 8.65 -12.01
N GLU A 219 -10.90 8.67 -13.27
CA GLU A 219 -10.86 9.84 -14.17
C GLU A 219 -11.47 11.12 -13.58
N ARG A 220 -12.59 11.00 -12.84
CA ARG A 220 -13.31 12.17 -12.30
C ARG A 220 -12.50 12.95 -11.28
N ASN A 221 -11.66 12.26 -10.50
CA ASN A 221 -10.86 12.86 -9.43
C ASN A 221 -9.43 13.20 -9.90
N ASN A 222 -9.06 12.80 -11.12
CA ASN A 222 -7.67 12.78 -11.56
C ASN A 222 -7.39 13.62 -12.81
N LYS A 223 -8.27 14.55 -13.20
CA LYS A 223 -8.05 15.44 -14.37
C LYS A 223 -6.70 16.16 -14.34
N LEU A 224 -6.25 16.57 -13.15
CA LEU A 224 -4.94 17.19 -12.96
C LEU A 224 -3.80 16.22 -13.19
N VAL A 225 -3.93 14.98 -12.71
CA VAL A 225 -2.94 13.93 -12.92
C VAL A 225 -2.89 13.48 -14.37
N GLU A 226 -4.03 13.40 -15.06
CA GLU A 226 -4.07 13.16 -16.50
C GLU A 226 -3.36 14.31 -17.25
N ALA A 227 -3.62 15.56 -16.86
CA ALA A 227 -2.91 16.72 -17.40
C ALA A 227 -1.38 16.61 -17.17
N LEU A 228 -0.93 16.20 -15.99
CA LEU A 228 0.50 15.96 -15.71
C LEU A 228 1.06 14.83 -16.56
N CYS A 229 0.31 13.74 -16.73
CA CYS A 229 0.68 12.62 -17.57
C CYS A 229 0.86 13.02 -19.04
N THR A 230 0.09 14.01 -19.53
CA THR A 230 0.26 14.54 -20.90
C THR A 230 1.55 15.34 -21.11
N LEU A 231 2.23 15.73 -20.04
CA LEU A 231 3.51 16.45 -20.09
C LEU A 231 4.71 15.52 -20.06
N HIS A 232 4.48 14.21 -19.90
CA HIS A 232 5.53 13.21 -19.96
C HIS A 232 5.81 12.80 -21.42
N PRO A 233 7.08 12.76 -21.88
CA PRO A 233 7.44 12.44 -23.26
C PRO A 233 6.97 11.07 -23.75
N GLY A 234 6.80 10.11 -22.84
CA GLY A 234 6.28 8.78 -23.15
C GLY A 234 4.75 8.67 -23.25
N SER A 235 4.03 9.79 -23.22
CA SER A 235 2.56 9.83 -23.31
C SER A 235 2.07 9.91 -24.75
N GLU A 236 0.98 9.21 -25.07
CA GLU A 236 0.35 9.26 -26.40
C GLU A 236 -0.17 10.66 -26.75
N TYR A 237 -0.60 11.41 -25.72
CA TYR A 237 -1.16 12.76 -25.83
C TYR A 237 -0.14 13.83 -25.43
N PHE A 238 1.14 13.62 -25.73
CA PHE A 238 2.20 14.54 -25.32
C PHE A 238 1.93 15.98 -25.78
N LEU A 239 1.91 16.92 -24.82
CA LEU A 239 1.63 18.36 -25.01
C LEU A 239 0.30 18.68 -25.72
N ASP A 240 -0.73 17.86 -25.55
CA ASP A 240 -2.08 18.18 -26.03
C ASP A 240 -2.71 19.31 -25.21
N ALA A 241 -2.97 20.45 -25.85
CA ALA A 241 -3.53 21.65 -25.24
C ALA A 241 -4.84 21.36 -24.50
N ASN A 242 -5.74 20.54 -25.06
CA ASN A 242 -7.04 20.27 -24.45
C ASN A 242 -6.91 19.55 -23.10
N LYS A 243 -5.96 18.63 -22.99
CA LYS A 243 -5.73 17.83 -21.79
C LYS A 243 -4.89 18.55 -20.73
N VAL A 244 -4.05 19.50 -21.16
CA VAL A 244 -3.24 20.34 -20.26
C VAL A 244 -4.07 21.44 -19.58
N ARG A 245 -5.18 21.85 -20.18
CA ARG A 245 -6.05 22.95 -19.71
C ARG A 245 -6.34 22.96 -18.20
N PRO A 246 -6.73 21.83 -17.56
CA PRO A 246 -7.03 21.83 -16.13
C PRO A 246 -5.85 22.26 -15.24
N LEU A 247 -4.60 22.03 -15.69
CA LEU A 247 -3.41 22.43 -14.95
C LEU A 247 -3.14 23.94 -15.06
N LEU A 248 -3.39 24.53 -16.24
CA LEU A 248 -3.23 25.98 -16.46
C LEU A 248 -4.33 26.80 -15.80
N ASP A 249 -5.57 26.28 -15.80
CA ASP A 249 -6.68 26.90 -15.08
C ASP A 249 -6.39 27.01 -13.57
N LEU A 250 -5.61 26.06 -13.01
CA LEU A 250 -5.21 26.09 -11.61
C LEU A 250 -4.21 27.21 -11.30
N THR A 251 -3.31 27.54 -12.25
CA THR A 251 -2.30 28.59 -12.06
C THR A 251 -2.75 29.96 -12.56
N GLY A 252 -3.90 30.03 -13.24
CA GLY A 252 -4.42 31.26 -13.85
C GLY A 252 -3.61 31.71 -15.06
N THR A 253 -2.84 30.81 -15.69
CA THR A 253 -2.02 31.11 -16.86
C THR A 253 -2.87 31.02 -18.12
N GLU A 254 -2.88 32.07 -18.96
CA GLU A 254 -3.57 32.03 -20.25
C GLU A 254 -2.91 31.03 -21.20
N MET A 255 -3.70 30.07 -21.70
CA MET A 255 -3.23 29.06 -22.63
C MET A 255 -3.07 29.65 -24.04
N LYS A 256 -1.89 29.45 -24.63
CA LYS A 256 -1.61 29.73 -26.04
C LYS A 256 -1.42 28.43 -26.80
N GLU A 257 -2.46 27.95 -27.46
CA GLU A 257 -2.46 26.65 -28.17
C GLU A 257 -1.36 26.54 -29.24
N ALA A 258 -1.03 27.64 -29.91
CA ALA A 258 0.03 27.67 -30.90
C ALA A 258 1.43 27.34 -30.32
N GLU A 259 1.72 27.76 -29.08
CA GLU A 259 2.98 27.43 -28.42
C GLU A 259 3.08 25.93 -28.15
N PHE A 260 1.99 25.28 -27.75
CA PHE A 260 1.95 23.83 -27.52
C PHE A 260 2.12 23.03 -28.81
N ALA A 261 1.51 23.45 -29.92
CA ALA A 261 1.66 22.79 -31.21
C ALA A 261 3.11 22.83 -31.72
N VAL A 262 3.75 24.00 -31.66
CA VAL A 262 5.15 24.18 -32.07
C VAL A 262 6.10 23.43 -31.15
N ALA A 263 5.91 23.51 -29.83
CA ALA A 263 6.73 22.79 -28.86
C ALA A 263 6.64 21.27 -29.03
N ARG A 264 5.43 20.75 -29.28
CA ARG A 264 5.21 19.32 -29.53
C ARG A 264 6.00 18.84 -30.74
N GLN A 265 5.90 19.55 -31.88
CA GLN A 265 6.62 19.18 -33.10
C GLN A 265 8.14 19.22 -32.87
N PHE A 266 8.65 20.31 -32.30
CA PHE A 266 10.08 20.48 -32.02
C PHE A 266 10.64 19.37 -31.11
N LEU A 267 9.96 19.08 -30.00
CA LEU A 267 10.43 18.07 -29.05
C LEU A 267 10.30 16.64 -29.61
N GLN A 268 9.28 16.34 -30.40
CA GLN A 268 9.15 15.03 -31.05
C GLN A 268 10.27 14.78 -32.06
N GLU A 269 10.65 15.78 -32.86
CA GLU A 269 11.78 15.69 -33.79
C GLU A 269 13.10 15.46 -33.06
N GLU A 270 13.36 16.23 -32.00
CA GLU A 270 14.57 16.09 -31.17
C GLU A 270 14.64 14.74 -30.44
N MET A 271 13.50 14.23 -29.98
CA MET A 271 13.41 12.91 -29.35
C MET A 271 13.66 11.78 -30.35
N SER A 272 13.19 11.92 -31.60
CA SER A 272 13.39 10.92 -32.66
C SER A 272 14.86 10.74 -33.07
N GLN A 273 15.68 11.77 -32.84
CA GLN A 273 17.11 11.75 -33.12
C GLN A 273 17.94 11.06 -32.02
N SER A 274 17.32 10.65 -30.91
CA SER A 274 17.99 10.16 -29.71
C SER A 274 17.29 8.95 -29.11
N ASP A 275 17.96 7.78 -29.09
CA ASP A 275 17.48 6.53 -28.46
C ASP A 275 17.46 6.54 -26.91
N LYS A 276 17.48 7.72 -26.27
CA LYS A 276 17.44 7.84 -24.82
C LYS A 276 16.00 7.86 -24.31
N ASN A 277 15.77 7.22 -23.16
CA ASN A 277 14.55 7.43 -22.39
C ASN A 277 14.54 8.85 -21.82
N TRP A 278 13.75 9.73 -22.41
CA TRP A 278 13.61 11.11 -21.99
C TRP A 278 12.73 11.21 -20.75
N THR A 279 13.13 12.05 -19.80
CA THR A 279 12.27 12.50 -18.70
C THR A 279 11.91 13.97 -18.88
N THR A 280 10.82 14.42 -18.25
CA THR A 280 10.42 15.84 -18.24
C THR A 280 11.53 16.75 -17.67
N GLN A 281 12.32 16.23 -16.73
CA GLN A 281 13.49 16.92 -16.17
C GLN A 281 14.62 17.07 -17.20
N ASP A 282 14.86 16.06 -18.03
CA ASP A 282 15.88 16.13 -19.09
C ASP A 282 15.50 17.12 -20.18
N ILE A 283 14.21 17.18 -20.53
CA ILE A 283 13.67 18.16 -21.49
C ILE A 283 13.95 19.58 -20.99
N LEU A 284 13.59 19.86 -19.74
CA LEU A 284 13.80 21.18 -19.15
C LEU A 284 15.28 21.55 -19.01
N ARG A 285 16.16 20.59 -18.72
CA ARG A 285 17.61 20.85 -18.63
C ARG A 285 18.24 21.16 -19.98
N ARG A 286 17.80 20.48 -21.03
CA ARG A 286 18.43 20.56 -22.36
C ARG A 286 17.83 21.64 -23.26
N TYR A 287 16.53 21.85 -23.17
CA TYR A 287 15.78 22.73 -24.07
C TYR A 287 15.22 23.98 -23.38
N CYS A 288 15.78 24.38 -22.24
CA CYS A 288 15.35 25.60 -21.53
C CYS A 288 15.41 26.85 -22.41
N GLU A 289 16.49 27.03 -23.18
CA GLU A 289 16.66 28.22 -24.03
C GLU A 289 15.70 28.24 -25.23
N PRO A 290 15.55 27.17 -26.03
CA PRO A 290 14.52 27.13 -27.09
C PRO A 290 13.10 27.30 -26.55
N LEU A 291 12.79 26.70 -25.39
CA LEU A 291 11.48 26.82 -24.75
C LEU A 291 11.23 28.22 -24.16
N ALA A 292 12.25 29.09 -24.03
CA ALA A 292 12.05 30.47 -23.59
C ALA A 292 11.24 31.29 -24.60
N ALA A 293 11.23 30.89 -25.89
CA ALA A 293 10.36 31.46 -26.90
C ALA A 293 8.88 31.03 -26.77
N MET A 294 8.61 30.02 -25.93
CA MET A 294 7.29 29.43 -25.66
C MET A 294 7.02 29.43 -24.15
N PRO A 295 6.83 30.61 -23.54
CA PRO A 295 6.77 30.79 -22.09
C PRO A 295 5.66 29.97 -21.42
N THR A 296 4.50 29.80 -22.07
CA THR A 296 3.38 29.04 -21.49
C THR A 296 3.75 27.56 -21.37
N VAL A 297 4.42 26.99 -22.38
CA VAL A 297 4.87 25.58 -22.34
C VAL A 297 5.95 25.38 -21.30
N LEU A 298 6.92 26.30 -21.23
CA LEU A 298 8.00 26.26 -20.24
C LEU A 298 7.46 26.32 -18.81
N GLU A 299 6.50 27.19 -18.54
CA GLU A 299 5.83 27.28 -17.24
C GLU A 299 5.08 25.98 -16.92
N THR A 300 4.33 25.43 -17.87
CA THR A 300 3.59 24.17 -17.71
C THR A 300 4.52 22.99 -17.35
N LEU A 301 5.66 22.87 -18.04
CA LEU A 301 6.65 21.84 -17.75
C LEU A 301 7.28 22.02 -16.37
N LYS A 302 7.59 23.26 -15.98
CA LYS A 302 8.08 23.56 -14.62
C LYS A 302 7.04 23.21 -13.56
N LEU A 303 5.78 23.56 -13.81
CA LEU A 303 4.65 23.21 -12.94
C LEU A 303 4.54 21.71 -12.79
N SER A 304 4.71 20.92 -13.85
CA SER A 304 4.63 19.47 -13.74
C SER A 304 5.67 18.85 -12.81
N LEU A 305 6.87 19.44 -12.72
CA LEU A 305 7.92 18.97 -11.80
C LEU A 305 7.70 19.44 -10.36
N THR A 306 7.00 20.56 -10.16
CA THR A 306 6.73 21.10 -8.83
C THR A 306 5.40 20.62 -8.27
N PHE A 307 4.48 20.18 -9.12
CA PHE A 307 3.16 19.70 -8.74
C PHE A 307 3.25 18.34 -8.05
N GLY A 308 2.71 18.25 -6.84
CA GLY A 308 2.70 16.99 -6.08
C GLY A 308 4.07 16.55 -5.54
N ALA A 309 5.04 17.46 -5.39
CA ALA A 309 6.38 17.20 -4.85
C ALA A 309 6.43 16.80 -3.35
N SER A 310 5.36 16.24 -2.81
CA SER A 310 5.36 15.56 -1.52
C SER A 310 5.37 14.05 -1.74
N THR A 311 6.57 13.47 -1.92
CA THR A 311 6.71 12.02 -1.86
C THR A 311 6.41 11.53 -0.43
N ALA A 312 6.15 10.23 -0.24
CA ALA A 312 6.04 9.63 1.09
C ALA A 312 7.31 9.85 1.96
N THR A 313 8.44 10.19 1.32
CA THR A 313 9.67 10.61 2.00
C THR A 313 9.48 11.94 2.74
N CYS A 314 8.73 12.89 2.17
CA CYS A 314 8.36 14.13 2.85
C CYS A 314 7.50 13.84 4.10
N GLU A 315 6.56 12.89 4.03
CA GLU A 315 5.75 12.47 5.18
C GLU A 315 6.59 11.78 6.28
N ASN A 316 7.54 10.93 5.88
CA ASN A 316 8.51 10.36 6.83
C ASN A 316 9.34 11.45 7.51
N SER A 317 9.71 12.53 6.81
CA SER A 317 10.36 13.69 7.43
C SER A 317 9.47 14.38 8.47
N PHE A 318 8.16 14.51 8.22
CA PHE A 318 7.20 15.00 9.22
C PHE A 318 7.04 14.05 10.42
N SER A 319 7.06 12.73 10.20
CA SER A 319 7.09 11.76 11.29
C SER A 319 8.39 11.85 12.10
N THR A 320 9.51 12.20 11.46
CA THR A 320 10.80 12.43 12.12
C THR A 320 10.78 13.73 12.92
N LEU A 321 10.10 14.77 12.41
CA LEU A 321 9.86 16.02 13.14
C LEU A 321 9.09 15.78 14.45
N LYS A 322 8.20 14.78 14.53
CA LYS A 322 7.56 14.39 15.81
C LYS A 322 8.59 13.95 16.86
N ASN A 323 9.66 13.26 16.45
CA ASN A 323 10.75 12.85 17.35
C ASN A 323 11.64 14.04 17.75
N VAL A 324 11.81 15.01 16.86
CA VAL A 324 12.53 16.27 17.13
C VAL A 324 11.71 17.16 18.08
N PHE A 325 10.40 17.27 17.87
CA PHE A 325 9.45 18.07 18.64
C PHE A 325 8.74 17.28 19.75
N SER A 326 9.50 16.65 20.64
CA SER A 326 8.95 16.12 21.89
C SER A 326 8.34 17.25 22.73
N GLU A 327 7.41 16.92 23.64
CA GLU A 327 6.70 17.93 24.46
C GLU A 327 7.64 18.89 25.17
N HIS A 328 8.75 18.38 25.72
CA HIS A 328 9.81 19.16 26.38
C HIS A 328 10.61 20.06 25.43
N ARG A 329 10.64 19.74 24.13
CA ARG A 329 11.38 20.51 23.09
C ARG A 329 10.51 21.54 22.38
N ARG A 330 9.20 21.57 22.66
CA ARG A 330 8.27 22.56 22.08
C ARG A 330 8.51 23.99 22.59
N SER A 331 8.99 24.13 23.83
CA SER A 331 9.32 25.40 24.48
C SER A 331 10.75 25.90 24.23
N MET A 332 11.55 25.21 23.42
CA MET A 332 12.93 25.63 23.14
C MET A 332 13.00 26.85 22.22
N LEU A 333 14.03 27.66 22.42
CA LEU A 333 14.35 28.82 21.58
C LEU A 333 14.52 28.43 20.10
N HIS A 334 14.01 29.29 19.22
CA HIS A 334 13.90 29.07 17.77
C HIS A 334 15.23 28.64 17.11
N LYS A 335 16.35 29.26 17.52
CA LYS A 335 17.67 29.00 16.92
C LYS A 335 18.19 27.58 17.20
N ARG A 336 18.07 27.10 18.45
CA ARG A 336 18.48 25.74 18.81
C ARG A 336 17.57 24.68 18.19
N LYS A 337 16.28 25.02 18.05
CA LYS A 337 15.28 24.19 17.38
C LYS A 337 15.61 24.03 15.88
N ALA A 338 15.97 25.12 15.20
CA ALA A 338 16.38 25.10 13.80
C ALA A 338 17.61 24.22 13.57
N CYS A 339 18.66 24.35 14.41
CA CYS A 339 19.85 23.49 14.32
C CYS A 339 19.53 22.00 14.52
N LEU A 340 18.63 21.65 15.45
CA LEU A 340 18.23 20.26 15.67
C LEU A 340 17.47 19.67 14.47
N ILE A 341 16.62 20.46 13.83
CA ILE A 341 15.94 20.06 12.59
C ILE A 341 16.97 19.83 11.49
N GLN A 342 17.92 20.75 11.33
CA GLN A 342 18.96 20.64 10.31
C GLN A 342 19.81 19.38 10.51
N ILE A 343 20.24 19.09 11.73
CA ILE A 343 20.97 17.84 12.06
C ILE A 343 20.13 16.60 11.77
N ALA A 344 18.82 16.64 12.06
CA ALA A 344 17.93 15.49 11.82
C ALA A 344 17.69 15.24 10.32
N VAL A 345 17.58 16.31 9.52
CA VAL A 345 17.41 16.24 8.06
C VAL A 345 18.72 15.82 7.38
N GLU A 346 19.85 16.39 7.81
CA GLU A 346 21.18 16.09 7.28
C GLU A 346 21.85 14.89 7.98
N LYS A 347 21.06 14.05 8.67
CA LYS A 347 21.59 12.88 9.40
C LYS A 347 22.43 11.96 8.51
N ASP A 348 22.00 11.78 7.26
CA ASP A 348 22.70 10.97 6.25
C ASP A 348 24.08 11.56 5.90
N LEU A 349 24.17 12.89 5.82
CA LEU A 349 25.46 13.58 5.64
C LEU A 349 26.34 13.42 6.88
N THR A 350 25.78 13.59 8.08
CA THR A 350 26.54 13.41 9.33
C THR A 350 27.05 11.98 9.51
N THR A 351 26.28 10.97 9.06
CA THR A 351 26.74 9.57 9.06
C THR A 351 27.80 9.31 8.00
N SER A 352 27.73 9.96 6.83
CA SER A 352 28.79 9.88 5.81
C SER A 352 30.11 10.50 6.26
N PHE A 353 30.08 11.54 7.09
CA PHE A 353 31.28 12.12 7.71
C PHE A 353 31.86 11.22 8.82
N LEU A 354 31.04 10.39 9.46
CA LEU A 354 31.46 9.47 10.52
C LEU A 354 32.01 8.13 9.97
N ASN A 355 31.58 7.72 8.77
CA ASN A 355 32.04 6.51 8.08
C ASN A 355 32.39 6.84 6.62
N PRO A 356 33.68 7.06 6.28
CA PRO A 356 34.09 7.43 4.93
C PRO A 356 34.07 6.20 4.01
N LEU A 357 32.94 5.96 3.34
CA LEU A 357 32.84 5.13 2.13
C LEU A 357 32.34 6.01 0.96
N PRO A 358 32.63 5.63 -0.30
CA PRO A 358 32.57 6.58 -1.41
C PRO A 358 31.14 7.06 -1.70
N LEU A 359 31.00 8.37 -1.84
CA LEU A 359 29.75 9.09 -2.10
C LEU A 359 29.08 8.65 -3.42
N PRO A 360 27.76 8.41 -3.46
CA PRO A 360 26.97 8.60 -4.68
C PRO A 360 26.83 10.11 -4.97
N PRO A 361 26.59 10.50 -6.25
CA PRO A 361 26.61 11.91 -6.67
C PRO A 361 25.53 12.76 -5.96
N PRO A 362 25.73 14.08 -5.86
CA PRO A 362 24.92 14.96 -5.02
C PRO A 362 23.49 15.06 -5.54
N THR A 363 22.55 14.43 -4.82
CA THR A 363 21.12 14.75 -4.92
C THR A 363 20.90 16.17 -4.41
N THR A 364 20.82 17.11 -5.34
CA THR A 364 20.45 18.49 -5.06
C THR A 364 18.95 18.53 -4.72
N CYS A 365 18.60 18.27 -3.47
CA CYS A 365 17.32 18.73 -2.91
C CYS A 365 17.43 20.26 -2.75
N PHE A 366 17.17 20.99 -3.84
CA PHE A 366 16.97 22.44 -3.79
C PHE A 366 15.63 22.71 -3.07
N PHE A 367 15.65 22.70 -1.73
CA PHE A 367 14.64 23.40 -0.95
C PHE A 367 14.95 24.90 -1.06
N LEU A 368 14.39 25.57 -2.07
CA LEU A 368 14.22 27.02 -2.04
C LEU A 368 13.14 27.33 -1.00
N LEU A 369 13.54 27.39 0.27
CA LEU A 369 12.84 28.15 1.30
C LEU A 369 12.91 29.64 0.90
N THR A 370 12.08 30.03 -0.06
CA THR A 370 11.85 31.43 -0.38
C THR A 370 10.89 32.00 0.67
N SER A 371 11.47 32.78 1.57
CA SER A 371 10.90 33.97 2.20
C SER A 371 9.46 33.86 2.73
N ILE A 372 9.32 33.36 3.96
CA ILE A 372 8.30 33.93 4.86
C ILE A 372 8.95 35.18 5.47
N ALA A 373 8.79 36.32 4.77
CA ALA A 373 9.06 37.61 5.35
C ALA A 373 7.98 37.90 6.41
N PRO A 374 8.34 38.27 7.64
CA PRO A 374 7.42 38.98 8.51
C PRO A 374 7.37 40.46 8.07
N TYR A 375 6.27 41.11 8.39
CA TYR A 375 6.09 42.57 8.31
C TYR A 375 7.30 43.38 8.76
#